data_AF-A0AAV5W1W3-F1
#
_entry.id   AF-A0AAV5W1W3-F1
#
_cell.length_a   1.000
_cell.length_b   1.000
_cell.length_c   1.000
_cell.angle_alpha   90.00
_cell.angle_beta   90.00
_cell.angle_gamma   90.00
#
_symmetry.space_group_name_H-M   'P 1'
#
loop_
_entity.id
_entity.type
_entity.pdbx_description
1 polymer ?
#
loop_
_entity_poly.entity_id
_entity_poly.type
_entity_poly.pdbx_seq_one_letter_code
_entity_poly.pdbx_strand_id
1 'polypeptide(L)'
;QKIYSSNYATSAQCQLFYISMAETRTFFERAFPAITELSNDEQEHLFKSFLMRFVVTDNLYRTRRIWGEIKRYVMFTVESCMDIECTDSFLEEGYGGANREALISSVQALYKAQYDVVVPAMVRAQITLKEFHAMIGLVLCEI
;
A
#
# COMPACT_ATOMS: atom_id res chain seq x y z
N GLN A 1 -12.73 20.52 6.01
CA GLN A 1 -12.41 19.15 5.55
C GLN A 1 -12.99 18.19 6.58
N LYS A 2 -14.07 17.45 6.27
CA LYS A 2 -14.62 16.47 7.21
C LYS A 2 -13.68 15.26 7.23
N ILE A 3 -13.08 14.96 8.37
CA ILE A 3 -12.32 13.73 8.55
C ILE A 3 -13.36 12.65 8.86
N TYR A 4 -13.54 11.73 7.92
CA TYR A 4 -14.54 10.67 8.00
C TYR A 4 -13.95 9.51 8.81
N SER A 5 -14.37 9.36 10.07
CA SER A 5 -14.08 8.13 10.82
C SER A 5 -15.22 7.13 10.56
N SER A 6 -14.87 5.96 10.02
CA SER A 6 -15.72 4.78 10.13
C SER A 6 -14.99 3.74 10.99
N ASN A 7 -15.74 2.91 11.69
CA ASN A 7 -15.19 1.90 12.60
C ASN A 7 -14.60 0.72 11.82
N TYR A 8 -13.47 0.92 11.14
CA TYR A 8 -12.76 -0.02 10.25
C TYR A 8 -12.23 -1.32 10.92
N ALA A 9 -12.67 -1.68 12.12
CA ALA A 9 -11.96 -2.65 12.95
C ALA A 9 -12.12 -4.13 12.55
N THR A 10 -13.07 -4.50 11.67
CA THR A 10 -13.45 -5.91 11.51
C THR A 10 -13.47 -6.47 10.09
N SER A 11 -13.28 -5.67 9.03
CA SER A 11 -13.33 -6.25 7.68
C SER A 11 -12.10 -7.09 7.36
N ALA A 12 -12.29 -8.17 6.59
CA ALA A 12 -11.21 -9.02 6.11
C ALA A 12 -10.11 -8.22 5.38
N GLN A 13 -10.46 -7.12 4.70
CA GLN A 13 -9.45 -6.26 4.09
C GLN A 13 -8.73 -5.33 5.08
N CYS A 14 -9.40 -4.87 6.14
CA CYS A 14 -8.69 -4.16 7.22
C CYS A 14 -7.66 -5.08 7.90
N GLN A 15 -7.96 -6.38 7.99
CA GLN A 15 -6.99 -7.39 8.41
C GLN A 15 -5.84 -7.53 7.40
N LEU A 16 -6.12 -7.64 6.10
CA LEU A 16 -5.07 -7.68 5.06
C LEU A 16 -4.19 -6.42 5.07
N PHE A 17 -4.79 -5.26 5.29
CA PHE A 17 -4.09 -3.98 5.43
C PHE A 17 -3.19 -3.97 6.65
N TYR A 18 -3.70 -4.43 7.79
CA TYR A 18 -2.93 -4.58 9.01
C TYR A 18 -1.74 -5.53 8.81
N ILE A 19 -1.97 -6.68 8.15
CA ILE A 19 -0.90 -7.65 7.80
C ILE A 19 0.13 -6.99 6.89
N SER A 20 -0.29 -6.31 5.82
CA SER A 20 0.61 -5.62 4.88
C SER A 20 1.45 -4.55 5.57
N MET A 21 0.85 -3.78 6.48
CA MET A 21 1.55 -2.79 7.30
C MET A 21 2.55 -3.44 8.26
N ALA A 22 2.20 -4.56 8.89
CA ALA A 22 3.08 -5.30 9.80
C ALA A 22 4.26 -5.95 9.06
N GLU A 23 4.01 -6.57 7.90
CA GLU A 23 5.06 -7.09 7.01
C GLU A 23 6.02 -5.98 6.59
N THR A 24 5.47 -4.85 6.17
CA THR A 24 6.25 -3.70 5.72
C THR A 24 7.10 -3.14 6.86
N ARG A 25 6.51 -2.93 8.04
CA ARG A 25 7.26 -2.53 9.24
C ARG A 25 8.40 -3.49 9.54
N THR A 26 8.14 -4.79 9.51
CA THR A 26 9.15 -5.83 9.73
C THR A 26 10.28 -5.74 8.69
N PHE A 27 9.94 -5.48 7.42
CA PHE A 27 10.93 -5.26 6.38
C PHE A 27 11.81 -4.05 6.68
N PHE A 28 11.21 -2.91 7.04
CA PHE A 28 11.95 -1.68 7.34
C PHE A 28 12.87 -1.82 8.55
N GLU A 29 12.40 -2.41 9.65
CA GLU A 29 13.21 -2.64 10.85
C GLU A 29 14.42 -3.56 10.56
N ARG A 30 14.28 -4.51 9.62
CA ARG A 30 15.37 -5.42 9.22
C ARG A 30 16.32 -4.81 8.20
N ALA A 31 15.80 -4.05 7.23
CA ALA A 31 16.59 -3.45 6.16
C ALA A 31 17.31 -2.18 6.62
N PHE A 32 16.71 -1.44 7.56
CA PHE A 32 17.19 -0.16 8.07
C PHE A 32 17.09 -0.12 9.61
N PRO A 33 18.00 -0.81 10.32
CA PRO A 33 17.95 -0.90 11.79
C PRO A 33 17.92 0.45 12.51
N ALA A 34 18.52 1.49 11.90
CA ALA A 34 18.52 2.86 12.40
C ALA A 34 17.10 3.46 12.60
N ILE A 35 16.07 2.92 11.94
CA ILE A 35 14.68 3.32 12.19
C ILE A 35 14.27 3.06 13.64
N THR A 36 14.83 2.02 14.28
CA THR A 36 14.54 1.70 15.69
C THR A 36 15.20 2.66 16.67
N GLU A 37 16.16 3.47 16.20
CA GLU A 37 16.84 4.50 16.99
C GLU A 37 16.08 5.84 16.98
N LEU A 38 15.13 6.01 16.05
CA LEU A 38 14.27 7.19 15.98
C LEU A 38 13.30 7.24 17.16
N SER A 39 12.90 8.45 17.55
CA SER A 39 11.83 8.65 18.54
C SER A 39 10.49 8.11 18.04
N ASN A 40 9.56 7.84 18.97
CA ASN A 40 8.23 7.37 18.60
C ASN A 40 7.50 8.34 17.64
N ASP A 41 7.69 9.65 17.82
CA ASP A 41 7.07 10.67 16.97
C ASP A 41 7.67 10.67 15.56
N GLU A 42 8.99 10.50 15.43
CA GLU A 42 9.68 10.38 14.14
C GLU A 42 9.29 9.09 13.42
N GLN A 43 9.24 7.97 14.14
CA GLN A 43 8.74 6.71 13.61
C GLN A 43 7.29 6.89 13.12
N GLU A 44 6.41 7.43 13.94
CA GLU A 44 5.01 7.67 13.57
C GLU A 44 4.88 8.56 12.33
N HIS A 45 5.68 9.63 12.24
CA HIS A 45 5.72 10.50 11.07
C HIS A 45 6.17 9.73 9.81
N LEU A 46 7.26 8.97 9.92
CA LEU A 46 7.79 8.12 8.86
C LEU A 46 6.75 7.10 8.38
N PHE A 47 6.07 6.44 9.33
CA PHE A 47 5.02 5.47 9.04
C PHE A 47 3.83 6.10 8.31
N LYS A 48 3.37 7.27 8.75
CA LYS A 48 2.23 7.97 8.13
C LYS A 48 2.54 8.55 6.76
N SER A 49 3.74 9.12 6.59
CA SER A 49 4.12 9.83 5.37
C SER A 49 4.59 8.89 4.26
N PHE A 50 5.28 7.80 4.62
CA PHE A 50 6.00 6.98 3.64
C PHE A 50 5.46 5.55 3.51
N LEU A 51 5.10 4.89 4.62
CA LEU A 51 4.82 3.44 4.59
C LEU A 51 3.68 3.08 3.63
N MET A 52 2.64 3.91 3.58
CA MET A 52 1.52 3.71 2.67
C MET A 52 1.92 3.76 1.20
N ARG A 53 2.84 4.66 0.84
CA ARG A 53 3.36 4.77 -0.53
C ARG A 53 4.26 3.59 -0.87
N PHE A 54 5.06 3.15 0.12
CA PHE A 54 5.86 1.94 0.00
C PHE A 54 4.99 0.72 -0.25
N VAL A 55 3.97 0.47 0.58
CA VAL A 55 3.10 -0.71 0.48
C VAL A 55 2.52 -0.83 -0.93
N VAL A 56 1.99 0.27 -1.46
CA VAL A 56 1.45 0.29 -2.83
C VAL A 56 2.55 -0.05 -3.85
N THR A 57 3.71 0.61 -3.78
CA THR A 57 4.77 0.40 -4.77
C THR A 57 5.38 -1.01 -4.69
N ASP A 58 5.55 -1.55 -3.49
CA ASP A 58 6.04 -2.91 -3.24
C ASP A 58 5.06 -3.98 -3.73
N ASN A 59 3.76 -3.79 -3.49
CA ASN A 59 2.71 -4.66 -4.02
C ASN A 59 2.78 -4.74 -5.55
N LEU A 60 2.89 -3.59 -6.24
CA LEU A 60 3.03 -3.54 -7.69
C LEU A 60 4.33 -4.18 -8.17
N TYR A 61 5.44 -3.88 -7.49
CA TYR A 61 6.76 -4.41 -7.83
C TYR A 61 6.79 -5.93 -7.74
N ARG A 62 6.36 -6.50 -6.61
CA ARG A 62 6.32 -7.95 -6.36
C ARG A 62 5.40 -8.66 -7.33
N THR A 63 4.19 -8.14 -7.53
CA THR A 63 3.22 -8.69 -8.49
C THR A 63 3.83 -8.80 -9.89
N ARG A 64 4.42 -7.71 -10.39
CA ARG A 64 5.07 -7.69 -11.70
C ARG A 64 6.26 -8.64 -11.76
N ARG A 65 7.10 -8.68 -10.73
CA ARG A 65 8.29 -9.53 -10.70
C ARG A 65 7.93 -11.01 -10.75
N ILE A 66 6.84 -11.42 -10.09
CA ILE A 66 6.43 -12.84 -9.99
C ILE A 66 5.54 -13.25 -11.17
N TRP A 67 4.59 -12.40 -11.59
CA TRP A 67 3.61 -12.74 -12.64
C TRP A 67 3.87 -12.08 -14.00
N GLY A 68 4.89 -11.23 -14.11
CA GLY A 68 5.25 -10.50 -15.33
C GLY A 68 4.36 -9.28 -15.62
N GLU A 69 3.03 -9.47 -15.57
CA GLU A 69 2.04 -8.44 -15.84
C GLU A 69 1.05 -8.29 -14.67
N ILE A 70 0.62 -7.05 -14.44
CA ILE A 70 -0.44 -6.72 -13.48
C ILE A 70 -1.74 -6.63 -14.27
N LYS A 71 -2.67 -7.55 -14.01
CA LYS A 71 -4.01 -7.58 -14.63
C LYS A 71 -5.05 -7.31 -13.56
N ARG A 72 -5.84 -8.32 -13.20
CA ARG A 72 -6.91 -8.24 -12.22
C ARG A 72 -6.47 -8.41 -10.76
N TYR A 73 -5.42 -9.20 -10.53
CA TYR A 73 -4.94 -9.49 -9.18
C TYR A 73 -3.61 -8.79 -8.91
N VAL A 74 -3.44 -8.33 -7.68
CA VAL A 74 -2.21 -7.75 -7.16
C VAL A 74 -1.87 -8.44 -5.84
N MET A 75 -0.61 -8.83 -5.66
CA MET A 75 -0.10 -9.30 -4.38
C MET A 75 -0.16 -8.16 -3.38
N PHE A 76 -0.94 -8.35 -2.33
CA PHE A 76 -1.19 -7.33 -1.30
C PHE A 76 -0.33 -7.57 -0.05
N THR A 77 -0.05 -8.85 0.22
CA THR A 77 0.94 -9.32 1.19
C THR A 77 1.78 -10.41 0.52
N VAL A 78 2.77 -10.97 1.22
CA VAL A 78 3.56 -12.10 0.69
C VAL A 78 2.69 -13.34 0.44
N GLU A 79 1.59 -13.49 1.20
CA GLU A 79 0.73 -14.68 1.20
C GLU A 79 -0.68 -14.42 0.64
N SER A 80 -1.01 -13.19 0.25
CA SER A 80 -2.36 -12.83 -0.17
C SER A 80 -2.40 -11.95 -1.41
N CYS A 81 -3.50 -12.08 -2.15
CA CYS A 81 -3.76 -11.33 -3.39
C CYS A 81 -5.09 -10.59 -3.26
N MET A 82 -5.16 -9.42 -3.90
CA MET A 82 -6.34 -8.56 -3.95
C MET A 82 -6.83 -8.47 -5.39
N ASP A 83 -8.14 -8.61 -5.58
CA ASP A 83 -8.82 -8.31 -6.84
C ASP A 83 -9.03 -6.80 -6.95
N ILE A 84 -8.35 -6.15 -7.89
CA ILE A 84 -8.42 -4.69 -8.04
C ILE A 84 -9.66 -4.23 -8.81
N GLU A 85 -10.38 -5.15 -9.45
CA GLU A 85 -11.63 -4.87 -10.17
C GLU A 85 -12.84 -5.02 -9.23
N CYS A 86 -12.71 -5.73 -8.12
CA CYS A 86 -13.79 -6.00 -7.17
C CYS A 86 -13.69 -5.11 -5.91
N THR A 87 -13.57 -3.81 -6.09
CA THR A 87 -13.41 -2.88 -4.96
C THR A 87 -14.65 -2.75 -4.08
N ASP A 88 -15.82 -3.13 -4.60
CA ASP A 88 -17.09 -3.07 -3.85
C ASP A 88 -17.08 -4.07 -2.68
N SER A 89 -16.29 -5.14 -2.81
CA SER A 89 -16.02 -6.08 -1.74
C SER A 89 -15.15 -5.49 -0.62
N PHE A 90 -14.46 -4.34 -0.86
CA PHE A 90 -13.54 -3.72 0.11
C PHE A 90 -14.20 -3.09 1.32
N LEU A 91 -15.49 -2.80 1.22
CA LEU A 91 -16.27 -2.24 2.31
C LEU A 91 -17.39 -3.23 2.60
N GLU A 92 -17.37 -3.89 3.75
CA GLU A 92 -18.47 -4.78 4.16
C GLU A 92 -19.81 -4.04 4.13
N GLU A 93 -20.91 -4.77 3.90
CA GLU A 93 -22.26 -4.21 4.01
C GLU A 93 -22.44 -3.59 5.41
N GLY A 94 -22.76 -2.30 5.47
CA GLY A 94 -22.82 -1.51 6.71
C GLY A 94 -21.72 -0.45 6.85
N TYR A 95 -20.65 -0.52 6.06
CA TYR A 95 -19.59 0.50 6.04
C TYR A 95 -19.88 1.64 5.06
N GLY A 96 -19.36 2.84 5.40
CA GLY A 96 -19.49 4.07 4.60
C GLY A 96 -20.78 4.86 4.84
N GLY A 97 -21.76 4.27 5.53
CA GLY A 97 -23.04 4.92 5.86
C GLY A 97 -23.71 5.53 4.64
N ALA A 98 -24.29 6.74 4.81
CA ALA A 98 -24.93 7.48 3.72
C ALA A 98 -24.00 7.84 2.54
N ASN A 99 -22.68 7.75 2.72
CA ASN A 99 -21.69 8.11 1.70
C ASN A 99 -20.97 6.89 1.11
N ARG A 100 -21.47 5.67 1.35
CA ARG A 100 -20.82 4.42 0.93
C ARG A 100 -20.43 4.42 -0.54
N GLU A 101 -21.35 4.76 -1.43
CA GLU A 101 -21.09 4.77 -2.88
C GLU A 101 -20.00 5.78 -3.26
N ALA A 102 -20.05 6.99 -2.70
CA ALA A 102 -19.03 8.01 -2.93
C ALA A 102 -17.64 7.57 -2.41
N LEU A 103 -17.60 6.85 -1.28
CA LEU A 103 -16.37 6.30 -0.73
C LEU A 103 -15.79 5.20 -1.64
N ILE A 104 -16.62 4.24 -2.08
CA ILE A 104 -16.22 3.18 -3.02
C ILE A 104 -15.67 3.81 -4.30
N SER A 105 -16.40 4.76 -4.89
CA SER A 105 -15.99 5.45 -6.11
C SER A 105 -14.67 6.20 -5.94
N SER A 106 -14.46 6.84 -4.79
CA SER A 106 -13.21 7.55 -4.48
C SER A 106 -12.03 6.59 -4.36
N VAL A 107 -12.23 5.42 -3.73
CA VAL A 107 -11.20 4.38 -3.60
C VAL A 107 -10.84 3.79 -4.98
N GLN A 108 -11.84 3.48 -5.81
CA GLN A 108 -11.66 3.04 -7.20
C GLN A 108 -10.85 4.06 -8.01
N ALA A 109 -11.25 5.34 -7.95
CA ALA A 109 -10.58 6.41 -8.67
C ALA A 109 -9.13 6.60 -8.21
N LEU A 110 -8.88 6.53 -6.89
CA LEU A 110 -7.54 6.62 -6.32
C LEU A 110 -6.65 5.48 -6.83
N TYR A 111 -7.12 4.24 -6.72
CA TYR A 111 -6.37 3.09 -7.21
C TYR A 111 -6.10 3.24 -8.71
N LYS A 112 -7.13 3.47 -9.52
CA LYS A 112 -6.98 3.65 -10.96
C LYS A 112 -5.93 4.71 -11.31
N ALA A 113 -6.00 5.88 -10.69
CA ALA A 113 -5.04 6.96 -10.91
C ALA A 113 -3.60 6.55 -10.55
N GLN A 114 -3.41 5.79 -9.46
CA GLN A 114 -2.10 5.27 -9.09
C GLN A 114 -1.59 4.22 -10.08
N TYR A 115 -2.42 3.24 -10.45
CA TYR A 115 -2.06 2.17 -11.39
C TYR A 115 -1.70 2.74 -12.77
N ASP A 116 -2.50 3.67 -13.29
CA ASP A 116 -2.31 4.28 -14.61
C ASP A 116 -0.97 5.06 -14.72
N VAL A 117 -0.41 5.51 -13.60
CA VAL A 117 0.87 6.23 -13.57
C VAL A 117 2.04 5.31 -13.23
N VAL A 118 1.91 4.56 -12.12
CA VAL A 118 3.02 3.81 -11.54
C VAL A 118 3.36 2.58 -12.37
N VAL A 119 2.37 1.83 -12.84
CA VAL A 119 2.64 0.58 -13.58
C VAL A 119 3.37 0.87 -14.89
N PRO A 120 2.93 1.80 -15.76
CA PRO A 120 3.69 2.14 -16.97
C PRO A 120 5.09 2.68 -16.67
N ALA A 121 5.27 3.45 -15.60
CA ALA A 121 6.58 3.94 -15.18
C ALA A 121 7.52 2.79 -14.81
N MET A 122 7.05 1.83 -14.01
CA MET A 122 7.81 0.63 -13.65
C MET A 122 8.14 -0.24 -14.87
N VAL A 123 7.21 -0.37 -15.83
CA VAL A 123 7.44 -1.10 -17.08
C VAL A 123 8.62 -0.51 -17.84
N ARG A 124 8.61 0.82 -18.03
CA ARG A 124 9.63 1.53 -18.81
C ARG A 124 10.98 1.54 -18.10
N ALA A 125 10.97 1.73 -16.78
CA ALA A 125 12.20 1.84 -16.00
C ALA A 125 12.92 0.49 -15.81
N GLN A 126 12.24 -0.64 -16.01
CA GLN A 126 12.82 -1.99 -15.83
C GLN A 126 13.56 -2.16 -14.49
N ILE A 127 12.96 -1.61 -13.43
CA ILE A 127 13.58 -1.47 -12.11
C ILE A 127 14.01 -2.85 -11.59
N THR A 128 15.29 -3.01 -11.29
CA THR A 128 15.85 -4.20 -10.65
C THR A 128 15.53 -4.22 -9.15
N LEU A 129 15.67 -5.38 -8.50
CA LEU A 129 15.44 -5.47 -7.05
C LEU A 129 16.36 -4.54 -6.26
N LYS A 130 17.62 -4.42 -6.72
CA LYS A 130 18.60 -3.53 -6.08
C LYS A 130 18.16 -2.07 -6.19
N GLU A 131 17.73 -1.62 -7.37
CA GLU A 131 17.27 -0.25 -7.57
C GLU A 131 15.97 0.03 -6.82
N PHE A 132 15.07 -0.94 -6.75
CA PHE A 132 13.86 -0.84 -5.93
C PHE A 132 14.21 -0.58 -4.46
N HIS A 133 15.07 -1.41 -3.85
CA HIS A 133 15.53 -1.20 -2.48
C HIS A 133 16.33 0.09 -2.30
N ALA A 134 17.10 0.53 -3.31
CA ALA A 134 17.81 1.79 -3.25
C ALA A 134 16.86 2.99 -3.20
N MET A 135 15.79 3.01 -4.02
CA MET A 135 14.77 4.06 -3.95
C MET A 135 14.10 4.11 -2.57
N ILE A 136 13.83 2.95 -1.99
CA ILE A 136 13.26 2.87 -0.64
C ILE A 136 14.20 3.52 0.37
N GLY A 137 15.49 3.18 0.32
CA GLY A 137 16.50 3.80 1.17
C GLY A 137 16.59 5.32 0.97
N LEU A 138 16.53 5.80 -0.27
CA LEU A 138 16.57 7.23 -0.58
C LEU A 138 15.39 7.98 0.04
N VAL A 139 14.18 7.44 -0.04
CA VAL A 139 13.01 8.13 0.54
C VAL A 139 13.06 8.15 2.07
N LEU A 140 13.64 7.13 2.70
CA LEU A 140 13.87 7.15 4.15
C LEU A 140 14.87 8.24 4.57
N CYS A 141 15.79 8.64 3.70
CA CYS A 141 16.75 9.70 3.97
C CYS A 141 16.18 11.12 3.79
N GLU A 142 14.97 11.27 3.24
CA GLU A 142 14.30 12.58 3.13
C GLU A 142 13.44 12.94 4.35
N ILE A 143 13.49 12.10 5.39
CA ILE A 143 12.81 12.27 6.68
C ILE A 143 13.83 12.76 7.70
#